data_AF-A0A659UJG7-F1
#
_entry.id   AF-A0A659UJG7-F1
#
_cell.length_a   1.000
_cell.length_b   1.000
_cell.length_c   1.000
_cell.angle_alpha   90.00
_cell.angle_beta   90.00
_cell.angle_gamma   90.00
#
_symmetry.space_group_name_H-M   'P 1'
#
loop_
_entity.id
_entity.type
_entity.pdbx_description
1 polymer ?
#
loop_
_entity_poly.entity_id
_entity_poly.type
_entity_poly.pdbx_seq_one_letter_code
_entity_poly.pdbx_strand_id
1 'polypeptide(L)' 'CNITRHYLPGDLAKLVGDIPFWDVERHMRCERCKLRELDADIILPSAAERLKIRVRRLVEIRMVRRVIWRDEE' A
#
# COMPACT_ATOMS: atom_id res chain seq x y z
N CYS A 1 -4.79 -8.54 -10.78
CA CYS A 1 -3.82 -9.32 -9.97
C CYS A 1 -4.53 -9.79 -8.71
N ASN A 2 -4.56 -11.10 -8.40
CA ASN A 2 -5.25 -11.61 -7.22
C ASN A 2 -4.30 -11.76 -6.02
N ILE A 3 -3.72 -10.64 -5.55
CA ILE A 3 -2.74 -10.65 -4.45
C ILE A 3 -3.27 -9.81 -3.30
N THR A 4 -3.62 -10.47 -2.20
CA THR A 4 -4.01 -9.81 -0.95
C THR A 4 -2.76 -9.54 -0.10
N ARG A 5 -2.66 -8.32 0.45
CA ARG A 5 -1.59 -7.94 1.36
C ARG A 5 -2.19 -7.31 2.60
N HIS A 6 -1.61 -7.63 3.75
CA HIS A 6 -2.02 -7.07 5.03
C HIS A 6 -0.98 -6.08 5.51
N TYR A 7 -1.45 -4.90 5.92
CA TYR A 7 -0.62 -3.80 6.41
C TYR A 7 -1.07 -3.40 7.81
N LEU A 8 -0.16 -2.82 8.60
CA LEU A 8 -0.57 -2.15 9.83
C LEU A 8 -1.14 -0.76 9.50
N PRO A 9 -2.24 -0.34 10.14
CA PRO A 9 -2.84 0.97 9.89
C PRO A 9 -1.85 2.11 10.21
N GLY A 10 -1.02 1.96 11.25
CA GLY A 10 0.01 2.94 11.58
C GLY A 10 1.13 3.08 10.53
N ASP A 11 1.39 2.01 9.76
CA ASP A 11 2.35 2.07 8.64
C ASP A 11 1.73 2.72 7.41
N LEU A 12 0.45 2.44 7.14
CA LEU A 12 -0.30 3.12 6.08
C LEU A 12 -0.41 4.62 6.38
N ALA A 13 -0.71 5.03 7.62
CA ALA A 13 -0.79 6.43 8.00
C ALA A 13 0.51 7.20 7.74
N LYS A 14 1.68 6.57 7.91
CA LYS A 14 2.97 7.18 7.55
C LYS A 14 3.18 7.31 6.04
N LEU A 15 2.57 6.44 5.24
CA LEU A 15 2.72 6.39 3.80
C LEU A 15 1.76 7.34 3.08
N VAL A 16 0.48 7.31 3.45
CA VAL A 16 -0.59 8.05 2.77
C VAL A 16 -1.05 9.29 3.55
N GLY A 17 -0.65 9.42 4.81
CA GLY A 17 -1.10 10.48 5.71
C GLY A 17 -2.34 10.10 6.51
N ASP A 18 -2.93 11.10 7.17
CA ASP A 18 -4.19 10.97 7.91
C ASP A 18 -5.37 11.06 6.94
N ILE A 19 -5.67 9.93 6.28
CA ILE A 19 -6.80 9.80 5.35
C ILE A 19 -7.78 8.75 5.85
N PRO A 20 -9.08 8.89 5.55
CA PRO A 20 -10.06 7.87 5.91
C PRO A 20 -9.79 6.58 5.12
N PHE A 21 -10.18 5.42 5.68
CA PHE A 21 -9.76 4.12 5.13
C PHE A 21 -10.21 3.89 3.68
N TRP A 22 -11.41 4.35 3.32
CA TRP A 22 -11.98 4.22 1.96
C TRP A 22 -11.17 4.99 0.91
N ASP A 23 -10.27 5.89 1.32
CA ASP A 23 -9.41 6.63 0.41
C ASP A 23 -8.03 5.98 0.23
N VAL A 24 -7.71 4.95 1.02
CA VAL A 24 -6.44 4.21 0.92
C VAL A 24 -6.30 3.53 -0.45
N GLU A 25 -7.40 3.01 -1.00
CA GLU A 25 -7.44 2.37 -2.32
C GLU A 25 -6.98 3.31 -3.44
N ARG A 26 -7.34 4.59 -3.35
CA ARG A 26 -7.02 5.62 -4.36
C ARG A 26 -5.56 6.06 -4.30
N HIS A 27 -4.95 5.96 -3.12
CA HIS A 27 -3.58 6.39 -2.85
C HIS A 27 -2.55 5.27 -3.03
N MET A 28 -2.97 4.01 -3.00
CA MET A 28 -2.11 2.86 -3.24
C MET A 28 -2.10 2.40 -4.71
N ARG A 29 -1.06 1.67 -5.08
CA ARG A 29 -0.96 1.00 -6.38
C ARG A 29 -0.47 -0.43 -6.20
N CYS A 30 -0.94 -1.34 -7.04
CA CYS A 30 -0.42 -2.69 -7.04
C CYS A 30 1.07 -2.68 -7.45
N GLU A 31 1.94 -3.32 -6.69
CA GLU A 31 3.37 -3.38 -7.02
C GLU A 31 3.67 -4.09 -8.35
N ARG A 32 2.81 -5.04 -8.75
CA ARG A 32 3.04 -5.88 -9.94
C ARG A 32 2.48 -5.23 -11.21
N CYS A 33 1.22 -4.83 -11.20
CA CYS A 33 0.56 -4.26 -12.39
C CYS A 33 0.48 -2.73 -12.40
N LYS A 34 0.84 -2.05 -11.29
CA LYS A 34 0.79 -0.58 -11.13
C LYS A 34 -0.59 0.07 -11.32
N LEU A 35 -1.64 -0.75 -11.46
CA LEU A 35 -3.03 -0.31 -11.47
C LEU A 35 -3.46 0.17 -10.09
N ARG A 36 -4.44 1.09 -10.08
CA ARG A 36 -5.08 1.67 -8.88
C ARG A 36 -6.38 0.96 -8.50
N GLU A 37 -6.76 -0.08 -9.22
CA GLU A 37 -7.92 -0.92 -8.88
C GLU A 37 -7.51 -1.86 -7.75
N LEU A 38 -7.70 -1.38 -6.53
CA LEU A 38 -7.42 -2.06 -5.28
C LEU A 38 -8.69 -2.06 -4.44
N ASP A 39 -8.90 -3.14 -3.72
CA ASP A 39 -9.96 -3.28 -2.72
C ASP A 39 -9.29 -3.31 -1.33
N ALA A 40 -9.75 -2.46 -0.41
CA ALA A 40 -9.22 -2.32 0.94
C ALA A 40 -10.31 -2.56 1.99
N ASP A 41 -10.09 -3.57 2.81
CA ASP A 41 -11.00 -3.94 3.90
C ASP A 41 -10.27 -3.98 5.25
N ILE A 42 -11.02 -3.71 6.33
CA ILE A 42 -10.50 -3.76 7.69
C ILE A 42 -10.82 -5.12 8.30
N ILE A 43 -9.80 -5.96 8.44
CA ILE A 43 -9.93 -7.24 9.11
C ILE A 43 -9.58 -7.13 10.60
N LEU A 44 -10.40 -7.75 11.44
CA LEU A 44 -10.15 -7.97 12.86
C LEU A 44 -9.86 -9.45 13.09
N PRO A 45 -8.62 -9.91 12.82
CA PRO A 45 -8.30 -11.32 12.87
C PRO A 45 -8.35 -11.86 14.30
N SER A 46 -8.88 -13.07 14.46
CA SER A 46 -8.72 -13.86 15.67
C SER A 46 -7.24 -14.19 15.93
N ALA A 47 -6.91 -14.65 17.15
CA ALA A 47 -5.54 -15.03 17.49
C ALA A 47 -4.98 -16.12 16.55
N ALA A 48 -5.83 -17.07 16.13
CA ALA A 48 -5.45 -18.13 15.20
C ALA A 48 -5.19 -17.62 13.78
N GLU A 49 -5.98 -16.65 13.31
CA GLU A 49 -5.79 -16.03 11.99
C GLU A 49 -4.56 -15.12 11.98
N ARG A 50 -4.28 -14.41 13.07
CA ARG A 50 -3.05 -13.62 13.22
C ARG A 50 -1.78 -14.42 13.00
N LEU A 51 -1.75 -15.69 13.40
CA LEU A 51 -0.60 -16.59 13.17
C LEU A 51 -0.42 -16.96 11.70
N LYS A 52 -1.51 -16.93 10.90
CA LYS A 52 -1.50 -17.28 9.47
C LYS A 52 -1.27 -16.07 8.57
N ILE A 53 -1.62 -14.87 9.05
CA ILE A 53 -1.49 -13.62 8.30
C ILE A 53 -0.06 -13.13 8.30
N ARG A 54 0.48 -12.87 7.11
CA ARG A 54 1.76 -12.17 6.95
C ARG A 54 1.51 -10.67 6.83
N VAL A 55 1.78 -9.96 7.91
CA VAL A 55 1.70 -8.49 7.95
C VAL A 55 2.98 -7.90 7.39
N ARG A 56 2.84 -7.03 6.39
CA ARG A 56 3.97 -6.29 5.83
C ARG A 56 4.19 -5.02 6.62
N ARG A 57 5.42 -4.81 7.06
CA ARG A 57 5.82 -3.62 7.83
C ARG A 57 6.55 -2.62 6.96
N LEU A 58 6.30 -1.34 7.21
CA LEU A 58 7.06 -0.26 6.61
C LEU A 58 8.43 -0.17 7.32
N VAL A 59 9.51 -0.42 6.59
CA VAL A 59 10.88 -0.33 7.12
C VAL A 59 11.46 1.06 6.91
N GLU A 60 11.34 1.58 5.69
CA GLU A 60 11.82 2.91 5.32
C GLU A 60 11.07 3.43 4.08
N ILE A 61 11.04 4.75 3.92
CA ILE A 61 10.56 5.43 2.70
C ILE A 61 11.76 6.15 2.10
N ARG A 62 12.17 5.76 0.89
CA ARG A 62 13.27 6.39 0.16
C ARG A 62 12.71 7.28 -0.97
N MET A 63 13.16 8.53 -1.02
CA MET A 63 12.90 9.40 -2.17
C MET A 63 13.88 9.06 -3.29
N VAL A 64 13.36 8.70 -4.47
CA VAL A 64 14.18 8.35 -5.65
C VAL A 64 14.14 9.50 -6.64
N ARG A 65 15.28 10.14 -6.92
CA ARG A 65 15.38 11.19 -7.94
C ARG A 65 15.23 10.56 -9.33
N ARG A 66 14.20 10.96 -10.07
CA ARG A 66 13.93 10.46 -11.42
C ARG A 66 14.17 11.58 -12.43
N VAL A 67 15.15 11.39 -13.33
CA VAL A 67 15.43 12.33 -14.43
C VAL A 67 14.48 12.03 -15.58
N ILE A 68 13.75 13.04 -16.04
CA ILE A 68 12.83 12.94 -17.18
C ILE A 68 13.41 13.83 -18.28
N TRP A 69 13.78 13.24 -19.39
CA TRP A 69 14.25 13.94 -20.57
C TRP A 69 13.06 14.19 -21.51
N ARG A 70 13.05 15.34 -22.17
CA ARG A 70 12.18 15.64 -23.29
C ARG A 70 13.11 15.97 -24.46
N ASP A 71 12.94 15.26 -25.56
CA ASP A 71 13.59 15.61 -26.83
C ASP A 71 12.87 16.82 -27.45
N GLU A 72 13.62 17.72 -28.08
CA GLU A 72 13.05 18.87 -28.80
C GLU A 72 12.48 18.40 -30.16
N GLU A 73 11.26 18.86 -30.49
CA GLU A 73 10.67 18.78 -31.84
C GLU A 73 11.17 19.92 -32.73
#